data_AF-A0A369PRQ6-F1
#
_entry.id   AF-A0A369PRQ6-F1
#
_cell.length_a   1.000
_cell.length_b   1.000
_cell.length_c   1.000
_cell.angle_alpha   90.00
_cell.angle_beta   90.00
_cell.angle_gamma   90.00
#
_symmetry.space_group_name_H-M   'P 1'
#
loop_
_entity.id
_entity.type
_entity.pdbx_description
1 polymer ?
#
loop_
_entity_poly.entity_id
_entity_poly.type
_entity_poly.pdbx_seq_one_letter_code
_entity_poly.pdbx_strand_id
1 'polypeptide(L)'
;MVEKLHSFYLDKEEPNKSCLLALRDIILNQDTAIDETRKWGMPCFCYKKKMFCYLWIDKKTEEPYILMVEGKYLSHPELEEGNRSRMKIFRVNPNKDLPIGTIEGILQKALDLYRTGIIKLKD
;
A
#
# COMPACT_ATOMS: atom_id res chain seq x y z
N MET A 1 -0.80 2.13 22.37
CA MET A 1 -1.10 2.90 21.15
C MET A 1 -0.90 2.12 19.83
N VAL A 2 -0.56 0.82 19.89
CA VAL A 2 -0.46 -0.10 18.73
C VAL A 2 -1.83 -0.71 18.37
N GLU A 3 -2.70 -0.91 19.36
CA GLU A 3 -4.00 -1.59 19.21
C GLU A 3 -4.95 -0.90 18.21
N LYS A 4 -4.92 0.44 18.08
CA LYS A 4 -5.79 1.19 17.15
C LYS A 4 -5.38 1.07 15.67
N LEU A 5 -4.10 0.79 15.40
CA LEU A 5 -3.62 0.53 14.04
C LEU A 5 -4.00 -0.90 13.62
N HIS A 6 -3.88 -1.85 14.55
CA HIS A 6 -4.15 -3.25 14.29
C HIS A 6 -5.65 -3.55 14.11
N SER A 7 -6.55 -2.74 14.69
CA SER A 7 -8.00 -2.97 14.61
C SER A 7 -8.50 -3.14 13.18
N PHE A 8 -7.97 -2.37 12.21
CA PHE A 8 -8.37 -2.52 10.81
C PHE A 8 -8.18 -3.95 10.29
N TYR A 9 -7.05 -4.57 10.62
CA TYR A 9 -6.66 -5.91 10.20
C TYR A 9 -7.38 -6.99 10.99
N LEU A 10 -7.47 -6.82 12.31
CA LEU A 10 -8.02 -7.83 13.22
C LEU A 10 -9.51 -8.05 13.02
N ASP A 11 -10.23 -7.02 12.55
CA ASP A 11 -11.67 -7.06 12.24
C ASP A 11 -11.97 -7.69 10.87
N LYS A 12 -11.02 -8.39 10.24
CA LYS A 12 -11.22 -9.06 8.94
C LYS A 12 -11.30 -10.55 9.12
N GLU A 13 -12.10 -11.18 8.27
CA GLU A 13 -12.15 -12.63 8.16
C GLU A 13 -10.98 -13.13 7.30
N GLU A 14 -10.62 -14.40 7.49
CA GLU A 14 -9.67 -15.06 6.60
C GLU A 14 -10.33 -15.32 5.23
N PRO A 15 -9.57 -15.24 4.12
CA PRO A 15 -8.11 -15.04 4.04
C PRO A 15 -7.64 -13.57 4.04
N ASN A 16 -8.56 -12.60 4.07
CA ASN A 16 -8.22 -11.19 3.95
C ASN A 16 -7.36 -10.67 5.11
N LYS A 17 -7.60 -11.15 6.32
CA LYS A 17 -6.82 -10.78 7.51
C LYS A 17 -5.35 -11.12 7.37
N SER A 18 -5.01 -12.38 7.13
CA SER A 18 -3.62 -12.82 6.94
C SER A 18 -2.97 -12.16 5.73
N CYS A 19 -3.69 -12.04 4.61
CA CYS A 19 -3.21 -11.34 3.42
C CYS A 19 -2.83 -9.88 3.73
N LEU A 20 -3.70 -9.12 4.40
CA LEU A 20 -3.43 -7.71 4.72
C LEU A 20 -2.29 -7.54 5.72
N LEU A 21 -2.14 -8.45 6.69
CA LEU A 21 -1.02 -8.45 7.63
C LEU A 21 0.30 -8.71 6.90
N ALA A 22 0.34 -9.68 5.98
CA ALA A 22 1.51 -9.95 5.16
C ALA A 22 1.88 -8.74 4.27
N LEU A 23 0.90 -8.11 3.63
CA LEU A 23 1.13 -6.89 2.84
C LEU A 23 1.68 -5.74 3.70
N ARG A 24 1.16 -5.56 4.92
CA ARG A 24 1.66 -4.56 5.86
C ARG A 24 3.14 -4.80 6.18
N ASP A 25 3.50 -6.04 6.49
CA ASP A 25 4.88 -6.39 6.83
C ASP A 25 5.82 -6.19 5.63
N ILE A 26 5.40 -6.60 4.42
CA ILE A 26 6.16 -6.36 3.19
C ILE A 26 6.41 -4.85 3.00
N ILE A 27 5.38 -4.01 3.18
CA ILE A 27 5.50 -2.55 3.02
C ILE A 27 6.47 -1.94 4.03
N LEU A 28 6.34 -2.29 5.31
CA LEU A 28 7.19 -1.74 6.38
C LEU A 28 8.65 -2.16 6.25
N ASN A 29 8.92 -3.34 5.69
CA ASN A 29 10.27 -3.85 5.47
C ASN A 29 11.00 -3.18 4.29
N GLN A 30 10.34 -2.35 3.47
CA GLN A 30 10.97 -1.74 2.29
C GLN A 30 11.96 -0.63 2.63
N ASP A 31 11.75 0.10 3.72
CA ASP A 31 12.61 1.20 4.17
C ASP A 31 12.29 1.59 5.62
N THR A 32 13.32 1.81 6.44
CA THR A 32 13.18 2.22 7.85
C THR A 32 12.52 3.59 8.05
N ALA A 33 12.45 4.43 7.03
CA ALA A 33 11.79 5.73 7.09
C ALA A 33 10.30 5.67 6.71
N ILE A 34 9.74 4.45 6.58
CA ILE A 34 8.31 4.23 6.42
C ILE A 34 7.66 4.14 7.79
N ASP A 35 6.68 5.00 8.01
CA ASP A 35 5.79 4.96 9.17
C ASP A 35 4.38 4.56 8.76
N GLU A 36 3.73 3.75 9.59
CA GLU A 36 2.30 3.46 9.47
C GLU A 36 1.47 4.45 10.29
N THR A 37 0.39 4.94 9.69
CA THR A 37 -0.64 5.73 10.36
C THR A 37 -2.03 5.28 9.89
N ARG A 38 -3.08 5.91 10.40
CA ARG A 38 -4.46 5.68 9.97
C ARG A 38 -5.07 6.96 9.43
N LYS A 39 -5.58 6.91 8.20
CA LYS A 39 -6.29 8.04 7.58
C LYS A 39 -7.59 7.55 6.97
N TRP A 40 -8.68 8.24 7.29
CA TRP A 40 -10.03 7.88 6.84
C TRP A 40 -10.40 6.42 7.16
N GLY A 41 -9.93 5.91 8.30
CA GLY A 41 -10.16 4.53 8.72
C GLY A 41 -9.22 3.49 8.08
N MET A 42 -8.39 3.88 7.12
CA MET A 42 -7.52 3.00 6.33
C MET A 42 -6.07 3.03 6.83
N PRO A 43 -5.33 1.90 6.81
CA PRO A 43 -3.88 1.90 6.97
C PRO A 43 -3.24 2.75 5.88
N CYS A 44 -2.38 3.66 6.31
CA CYS A 44 -1.70 4.64 5.47
C CYS A 44 -0.21 4.59 5.77
N PHE A 45 0.59 4.39 4.74
CA PHE A 45 2.04 4.30 4.87
C PHE A 45 2.65 5.58 4.33
N CYS A 46 3.49 6.19 5.17
CA CYS A 46 4.13 7.45 4.89
C CYS A 46 5.64 7.25 4.82
N TYR A 47 6.25 7.65 3.71
CA TYR A 47 7.70 7.77 3.61
C TYR A 47 8.11 9.20 3.95
N LYS A 48 8.91 9.40 5.00
CA LYS A 48 9.34 10.74 5.46
C LYS A 48 8.16 11.72 5.59
N LYS A 49 7.12 11.31 6.32
CA LYS A 49 5.87 12.07 6.56
C LYS A 49 5.00 12.34 5.31
N LYS A 50 5.33 11.78 4.15
CA LYS A 50 4.52 11.87 2.93
C LYS A 50 3.84 10.54 2.63
N MET A 51 2.52 10.58 2.46
CA MET A 51 1.72 9.41 2.11
C MET A 51 2.19 8.87 0.76
N PHE A 52 2.54 7.59 0.70
CA PHE A 52 3.01 6.96 -0.53
C PHE A 52 2.17 5.75 -0.94
N CYS A 53 1.66 4.97 0.02
CA CYS A 53 0.66 3.94 -0.25
C CYS A 53 -0.34 3.72 0.89
N TYR A 54 -1.38 2.94 0.59
CA TYR A 54 -2.43 2.53 1.52
C TYR A 54 -2.76 1.05 1.32
N LEU A 55 -3.34 0.45 2.35
CA LEU A 55 -4.04 -0.84 2.21
C LEU A 55 -5.54 -0.64 2.36
N TRP A 56 -6.31 -1.35 1.54
CA TRP A 56 -7.76 -1.34 1.60
C TRP A 56 -8.35 -2.63 1.02
N ILE A 57 -9.66 -2.77 1.14
CA ILE A 57 -10.45 -3.86 0.54
C ILE A 57 -11.47 -3.24 -0.41
N ASP A 58 -11.53 -3.75 -1.64
CA ASP A 58 -12.55 -3.35 -2.60
C ASP A 58 -13.93 -3.75 -2.08
N LYS A 59 -14.87 -2.79 -2.01
CA LYS A 59 -16.20 -3.05 -1.45
C LYS A 59 -17.07 -3.95 -2.33
N LYS A 60 -16.71 -4.12 -3.61
CA LYS A 60 -17.47 -4.92 -4.58
C LYS A 60 -16.89 -6.31 -4.73
N THR A 61 -15.56 -6.42 -4.84
CA THR A 61 -14.90 -7.72 -5.05
C THR A 61 -14.41 -8.36 -3.76
N GLU A 62 -14.39 -7.60 -2.65
CA GLU A 62 -13.86 -8.02 -1.36
C GLU A 62 -12.37 -8.38 -1.37
N GLU A 63 -11.66 -8.02 -2.44
CA GLU A 63 -10.24 -8.26 -2.57
C GLU A 63 -9.41 -7.13 -1.94
N PRO A 64 -8.33 -7.46 -1.22
CA PRO A 64 -7.38 -6.48 -0.75
C PRO A 64 -6.59 -5.87 -1.91
N TYR A 65 -6.16 -4.63 -1.73
CA TYR A 65 -5.29 -3.96 -2.68
C TYR A 65 -4.33 -3.00 -1.99
N ILE A 66 -3.19 -2.76 -2.65
CA ILE A 66 -2.28 -1.65 -2.34
C ILE A 66 -2.62 -0.48 -3.24
N LEU A 67 -2.98 0.66 -2.66
CA LEU A 67 -3.17 1.89 -3.43
C LEU A 67 -1.87 2.69 -3.42
N MET A 68 -1.34 2.96 -4.59
CA MET A 68 -0.16 3.79 -4.80
C MET A 68 -0.60 5.24 -5.02
N VAL A 69 -0.19 6.13 -4.12
CA VAL A 69 -0.62 7.55 -4.13
C VAL A 69 -0.20 8.25 -5.41
N GLU A 70 1.01 7.97 -5.87
CA GLU A 70 1.65 8.55 -7.05
C GLU A 70 1.69 7.53 -8.21
N GLY A 71 0.66 6.68 -8.30
CA GLY A 71 0.55 5.63 -9.30
C GLY A 71 0.64 6.12 -10.75
N LYS A 72 0.34 7.38 -11.04
CA LYS A 72 0.52 7.98 -12.38
C LYS A 72 1.97 7.95 -12.88
N TYR A 73 2.95 7.95 -11.97
CA TYR A 73 4.37 7.84 -12.33
C TYR A 73 4.85 6.38 -12.40
N LEU A 74 3.99 5.43 -12.05
CA LEU A 74 4.30 4.01 -12.05
C LEU A 74 3.76 3.37 -13.33
N SER A 75 4.67 2.96 -14.20
CA SER A 75 4.35 2.13 -15.36
C SER A 75 4.57 0.66 -14.98
N HIS A 76 3.46 -0.05 -14.70
CA HIS A 76 3.46 -1.48 -14.41
C HIS A 76 2.15 -2.10 -14.92
N PRO A 77 2.19 -3.25 -15.61
CA PRO A 77 0.99 -3.87 -16.19
C PRO A 77 -0.05 -4.30 -15.15
N GLU A 78 0.39 -4.66 -13.94
CA GLU A 78 -0.50 -5.07 -12.84
C GLU A 78 -1.03 -3.91 -12.00
N LEU A 79 -0.70 -2.65 -12.36
CA LEU A 79 -1.27 -1.48 -11.70
C LEU A 79 -2.50 -0.98 -12.46
N GLU A 80 -3.64 -1.12 -11.83
CA GLU A 80 -4.93 -0.69 -12.36
C GLU A 80 -5.12 0.81 -12.11
N GLU A 81 -5.42 1.56 -13.18
CA GLU A 81 -5.86 2.94 -13.07
C GLU A 81 -7.37 2.99 -12.80
N GLY A 82 -7.74 3.65 -11.70
CA GLY A 82 -9.15 3.91 -11.39
C GLY A 82 -9.61 5.26 -11.90
N ASN A 83 -10.74 5.74 -11.39
CA ASN A 83 -11.29 7.06 -11.74
C ASN A 83 -10.43 8.25 -11.23
N ARG A 84 -9.40 7.98 -10.41
CA ARG A 84 -8.49 8.99 -9.86
C ARG A 84 -7.17 8.95 -10.63
N SER A 85 -6.99 9.88 -11.57
CA SER A 85 -5.83 9.95 -12.47
C SER A 85 -4.45 9.97 -11.81
N ARG A 86 -4.36 10.30 -10.52
CA ARG A 86 -3.08 10.28 -9.78
C ARG A 86 -2.74 8.89 -9.23
N MET A 87 -3.74 8.10 -8.88
CA MET A 87 -3.59 6.87 -8.09
C MET A 87 -3.74 5.64 -8.97
N LYS A 88 -3.01 4.59 -8.63
CA LYS A 88 -3.22 3.25 -9.18
C LYS A 88 -3.29 2.24 -8.05
N ILE A 89 -3.97 1.12 -8.29
CA ILE A 89 -4.06 0.04 -7.32
C ILE A 89 -3.36 -1.21 -7.84
N PHE A 90 -2.69 -1.93 -6.94
CA PHE A 90 -2.24 -3.30 -7.15
C PHE A 90 -3.19 -4.22 -6.40
N ARG A 91 -4.05 -4.92 -7.14
CA ARG A 91 -5.07 -5.82 -6.59
C ARG A 91 -4.44 -7.15 -6.22
N VAL A 92 -4.82 -7.70 -5.08
CA VAL A 92 -4.24 -8.93 -4.53
C VAL A 92 -5.33 -9.95 -4.34
N ASN A 93 -5.14 -11.15 -4.89
CA ASN A 93 -6.02 -12.28 -4.60
C ASN A 93 -5.58 -12.92 -3.27
N PRO A 94 -6.42 -12.89 -2.23
CA PRO A 94 -6.02 -13.36 -0.90
C PRO A 94 -5.97 -14.89 -0.79
N ASN A 95 -6.46 -15.62 -1.81
CA ASN A 95 -6.43 -17.09 -1.87
C ASN A 95 -5.23 -17.63 -2.67
N LYS A 96 -4.27 -16.78 -3.04
CA LYS A 96 -3.08 -17.15 -3.80
C LYS A 96 -1.82 -16.68 -3.09
N ASP A 97 -0.69 -17.30 -3.44
CA ASP A 97 0.61 -16.82 -3.00
C ASP A 97 0.83 -15.38 -3.45
N LEU A 98 1.33 -14.55 -2.53
CA LEU A 98 1.64 -13.17 -2.83
C LEU A 98 2.80 -13.11 -3.82
N PRO A 99 2.70 -12.33 -4.91
CA PRO A 99 3.82 -12.11 -5.82
C PRO A 99 4.81 -11.12 -5.19
N ILE A 100 5.58 -11.57 -4.18
CA ILE A 100 6.42 -10.72 -3.33
C ILE A 100 7.36 -9.86 -4.17
N GLY A 101 8.09 -10.44 -5.13
CA GLY A 101 9.03 -9.68 -5.97
C GLY A 101 8.35 -8.57 -6.80
N THR A 102 7.11 -8.80 -7.25
CA THR A 102 6.31 -7.75 -7.92
C THR A 102 5.97 -6.63 -6.95
N ILE A 103 5.44 -6.97 -5.77
CA ILE A 103 5.02 -6.01 -4.75
C ILE A 103 6.21 -5.14 -4.33
N GLU A 104 7.34 -5.76 -3.99
CA GLU A 104 8.58 -5.05 -3.62
C GLU A 104 9.07 -4.16 -4.76
N GLY A 105 9.07 -4.66 -6.00
CA GLY A 105 9.46 -3.88 -7.18
C GLY A 105 8.59 -2.63 -7.39
N ILE A 106 7.28 -2.74 -7.18
CA ILE A 106 6.35 -1.60 -7.25
C ILE A 106 6.62 -0.61 -6.10
N LEU A 107 6.80 -1.10 -4.87
CA LEU A 107 7.05 -0.28 -3.70
C LEU A 107 8.38 0.48 -3.81
N GLN A 108 9.47 -0.18 -4.22
CA GLN A 108 10.77 0.48 -4.43
C GLN A 108 10.68 1.57 -5.51
N LYS A 109 10.04 1.28 -6.65
CA LYS A 109 9.78 2.30 -7.69
C LYS A 109 8.99 3.50 -7.14
N ALA A 110 8.02 3.26 -6.26
CA ALA A 110 7.26 4.32 -5.63
C ALA A 110 8.09 5.14 -4.63
N LEU A 111 8.94 4.49 -3.82
CA LEU A 111 9.86 5.16 -2.91
C LEU A 111 10.90 6.00 -3.67
N ASP A 112 11.37 5.50 -4.81
CA ASP A 112 12.34 6.20 -5.66
C ASP A 112 11.81 7.53 -6.19
N LEU A 113 10.49 7.68 -6.36
CA LEU A 113 9.89 8.98 -6.71
C LEU A 113 10.21 10.05 -5.65
N TYR A 114 10.32 9.68 -4.38
CA TYR A 114 10.67 10.59 -3.29
C TYR A 114 12.18 10.72 -3.12
N ARG A 115 12.93 9.62 -3.27
CA ARG A 115 14.40 9.62 -3.15
C ARG A 115 15.08 10.43 -4.25
N THR A 116 14.53 10.40 -5.46
CA THR A 116 15.02 11.15 -6.64
C THR A 116 14.44 12.55 -6.77
N GLY A 117 13.51 12.93 -5.88
CA GLY A 117 12.94 14.27 -5.85
C GLY A 117 11.85 14.56 -6.90
N ILE A 118 11.38 13.55 -7.65
CA ILE A 118 10.18 13.66 -8.49
C ILE A 118 8.99 14.14 -7.64
N ILE A 119 8.85 13.57 -6.44
CA ILE A 119 7.93 14.04 -5.41
C ILE A 119 8.72 14.75 -4.33
N LYS A 120 8.49 16.05 -4.20
CA LYS A 120 9.16 16.87 -3.20
C LYS A 120 8.72 16.50 -1.78
N LEU A 121 9.70 16.07 -0.98
CA LEU A 121 9.56 16.03 0.47
C LEU A 121 9.50 17.47 1.00
N LYS A 122 8.75 17.69 2.08
CA LYS A 122 8.80 18.98 2.76
C LYS A 122 9.98 18.93 3.73
N ASP A 123 10.82 19.94 3.68
CA ASP A 123 11.86 20.20 4.69
C ASP A 123 11.23 20.38 6.09
#